data_AF-A0A7J8PA76-F1
#
_entry.id   AF-A0A7J8PA76-F1
#
_cell.length_a   1.000
_cell.length_b   1.000
_cell.length_c   1.000
_cell.angle_alpha   90.00
_cell.angle_beta   90.00
_cell.angle_gamma   90.00
#
_symmetry.space_group_name_H-M   'P 1'
#
loop_
_entity.id
_entity.type
_entity.pdbx_description
1 polymer ?
#
loop_
_entity_poly.entity_id
_entity_poly.type
_entity_poly.pdbx_seq_one_letter_code
_entity_poly.pdbx_strand_id
1 'polypeptide(L)'
;MSPPPSKQTAFALRLPSFFISLPLSLFSSNFISFIFPVPSFGNTSTMVLSKTASETDVSIHSTFASRYVRNSLPRFKMPENSIPKEAAFQIINDELMLDGNPRLNLASFVTTWMEPECNKLIMDAINKNYVDMDEYPVTTELQNRCVNMIAHLFNAPLGESEAAVGVGTVGSSEAIMLAGLAFKRKWQNKRKAEGKPYDKPNIVTGANVQVCWEKFARYFEVELKEVKLREGYYVMDPAKAVELVDENTICVAAILGSTLNGEFEDVKLLNDLLVEKNKETGYIYQFSTNIKFQ
;
A
#
# COMPACT_ATOMS: atom_id res chain seq x y z
N MET A 1 47.00 18.56 29.05
CA MET A 1 46.03 19.51 28.49
C MET A 1 45.42 18.88 27.25
N SER A 2 44.29 18.21 27.44
CA SER A 2 43.50 17.53 26.40
C SER A 2 42.35 18.45 25.99
N PRO A 3 42.02 18.56 24.69
CA PRO A 3 40.92 19.41 24.24
C PRO A 3 39.56 18.77 24.62
N PRO A 4 38.51 19.58 24.81
CA PRO A 4 37.20 19.08 25.22
C PRO A 4 36.50 18.35 24.05
N PRO A 5 35.64 17.35 24.33
CA PRO A 5 34.88 16.67 23.29
C PRO A 5 33.80 17.61 22.75
N SER A 6 33.80 17.79 21.43
CA SER A 6 32.75 18.49 20.69
C SER A 6 31.43 17.74 20.85
N LYS A 7 30.48 18.36 21.56
CA LYS A 7 29.07 17.94 21.54
C LYS A 7 28.47 18.33 20.18
N GLN A 8 28.59 17.46 19.18
CA GLN A 8 27.73 17.50 18.00
C GLN A 8 26.39 16.87 18.38
N THR A 9 25.45 17.70 18.80
CA THR A 9 24.04 17.33 18.94
C THR A 9 23.46 17.19 17.52
N ALA A 10 23.57 15.99 16.94
CA ALA A 10 22.99 15.68 15.64
C ALA A 10 21.46 15.70 15.75
N PHE A 11 20.83 16.76 15.24
CA PHE A 11 19.39 16.84 15.02
C PHE A 11 18.99 15.77 13.99
N ALA A 12 18.39 14.68 14.45
CA ALA A 12 17.88 13.62 13.60
C ALA A 12 16.43 13.91 13.17
N LEU A 13 16.24 14.86 12.25
CA LEU A 13 15.05 14.93 11.39
C LEU A 13 15.17 13.81 10.33
N ARG A 14 15.02 12.55 10.76
CA ARG A 14 14.98 11.41 9.83
C ARG A 14 13.53 11.17 9.41
N LEU A 15 13.20 11.72 8.24
CA LEU A 15 12.22 11.32 7.23
C LEU A 15 10.87 10.74 7.73
N PRO A 16 9.74 11.42 7.44
CA PRO A 16 8.46 10.74 7.30
C PRO A 16 8.47 9.82 6.07
N SER A 17 7.79 8.69 6.14
CA SER A 17 7.69 7.72 5.04
C SER A 17 6.64 8.16 4.02
N PHE A 18 6.88 8.01 2.70
CA PHE A 18 6.02 8.60 1.65
C PHE A 18 5.71 7.67 0.47
N PHE A 19 4.50 7.82 -0.10
CA PHE A 19 3.83 6.80 -0.92
C PHE A 19 3.06 7.37 -2.12
N ILE A 20 3.15 6.64 -3.24
CA ILE A 20 2.31 6.78 -4.43
C ILE A 20 1.50 5.48 -4.54
N SER A 21 0.17 5.59 -4.58
CA SER A 21 -0.72 4.44 -4.80
C SER A 21 -0.79 4.14 -6.30
N LEU A 22 -0.22 3.01 -6.73
CA LEU A 22 -0.47 2.44 -8.06
C LEU A 22 -1.33 1.18 -7.87
N PRO A 23 -2.47 1.04 -8.59
CA PRO A 23 -3.30 -0.13 -8.47
C PRO A 23 -2.65 -1.29 -9.24
N LEU A 24 -2.07 -2.25 -8.53
CA LEU A 24 -1.86 -3.61 -9.05
C LEU A 24 -2.61 -4.60 -8.16
N SER A 25 -3.82 -4.95 -8.59
CA SER A 25 -4.47 -6.18 -8.18
C SER A 25 -4.12 -7.27 -9.17
N LEU A 26 -3.83 -8.47 -8.65
CA LEU A 26 -3.70 -9.78 -9.32
C LEU A 26 -2.29 -10.15 -9.77
N PHE A 27 -1.60 -11.00 -9.00
CA PHE A 27 -1.51 -12.45 -9.25
C PHE A 27 -0.50 -13.09 -8.27
N SER A 28 -0.98 -13.97 -7.40
CA SER A 28 -0.13 -14.94 -6.68
C SER A 28 -0.16 -16.26 -7.45
N SER A 29 0.86 -16.53 -8.25
CA SER A 29 1.04 -17.82 -8.93
C SER A 29 1.86 -18.77 -8.06
N ASN A 30 1.17 -19.67 -7.35
CA ASN A 30 1.80 -20.84 -6.75
C ASN A 30 1.95 -21.95 -7.81
N PHE A 31 3.20 -22.33 -8.07
CA PHE A 31 3.59 -23.53 -8.80
C PHE A 31 3.09 -24.79 -8.08
N ILE A 32 2.33 -25.65 -8.77
CA ILE A 32 2.20 -27.07 -8.41
C ILE A 32 2.25 -27.90 -9.69
N SER A 33 3.38 -28.59 -9.89
CA SER A 33 3.56 -29.63 -10.91
C SER A 33 2.80 -30.89 -10.50
N PHE A 34 1.85 -31.33 -11.32
CA PHE A 34 1.28 -32.68 -11.23
C PHE A 34 1.59 -33.46 -12.50
N ILE A 35 2.36 -34.54 -12.31
CA ILE A 35 2.61 -35.58 -13.32
C ILE A 35 1.42 -36.54 -13.25
N PHE A 36 0.70 -36.72 -14.36
CA PHE A 36 -0.34 -37.75 -14.49
C PHE A 36 0.08 -38.85 -15.49
N PRO A 37 -0.25 -40.13 -15.22
CA PRO A 37 0.14 -41.26 -16.05
C PRO A 37 -0.76 -41.42 -17.29
N VAL A 38 -0.15 -41.92 -18.37
CA VAL A 38 -0.76 -42.20 -19.68
C VAL A 38 -1.65 -43.46 -19.61
N PRO A 39 -2.92 -43.44 -20.10
CA PRO A 39 -3.71 -44.65 -20.26
C PRO A 39 -3.51 -45.33 -21.62
N SER A 40 -3.53 -46.66 -21.57
CA SER A 40 -3.41 -47.63 -22.66
C SER A 40 -4.54 -47.55 -23.70
N PHE A 41 -4.19 -47.80 -24.97
CA PHE A 41 -5.10 -47.89 -26.12
C PHE A 41 -5.86 -49.22 -26.15
N GLY A 42 -7.19 -49.15 -26.29
CA GLY A 42 -8.08 -50.28 -26.59
C GLY A 42 -8.84 -50.06 -27.89
N ASN A 43 -8.60 -50.94 -28.87
CA ASN A 43 -9.26 -50.97 -30.18
C ASN A 43 -10.72 -51.44 -30.08
N THR A 44 -11.67 -50.68 -30.64
CA THR A 44 -12.90 -51.26 -31.22
C THR A 44 -13.35 -50.46 -32.44
N SER A 45 -13.50 -51.17 -33.55
CA SER A 45 -13.89 -50.65 -34.87
C SER A 45 -15.33 -50.15 -34.88
N THR A 46 -15.56 -48.92 -35.34
CA THR A 46 -16.89 -48.39 -35.68
C THR A 46 -16.86 -47.71 -37.03
N MET A 47 -17.93 -47.94 -37.81
CA MET A 47 -18.08 -47.58 -39.22
C MET A 47 -17.88 -46.09 -39.49
N VAL A 48 -17.13 -45.80 -40.57
CA VAL A 48 -16.93 -44.45 -41.12
C VAL A 48 -18.21 -44.01 -41.83
N LEU A 49 -19.11 -43.37 -41.09
CA LEU A 49 -20.04 -42.40 -41.66
C LEU A 49 -19.22 -41.16 -42.03
N SER A 50 -19.17 -40.84 -43.32
CA SER A 50 -18.67 -39.57 -43.84
C SER A 50 -19.41 -38.40 -43.14
N LYS A 51 -18.81 -37.84 -42.09
CA LYS A 51 -19.23 -36.56 -41.49
C LYS A 51 -18.81 -35.46 -42.45
N THR A 52 -19.79 -34.90 -43.15
CA THR A 52 -19.63 -33.64 -43.86
C THR A 52 -19.48 -32.53 -42.80
N ALA A 53 -18.40 -31.74 -42.92
CA ALA A 53 -17.83 -30.80 -41.95
C ALA A 53 -17.00 -31.44 -40.82
N SER A 54 -15.68 -31.24 -40.89
CA SER A 54 -14.76 -31.46 -39.77
C SER A 54 -15.20 -30.60 -38.58
N GLU A 55 -15.27 -31.20 -37.39
CA GLU A 55 -15.49 -30.52 -36.10
C GLU A 55 -14.27 -29.67 -35.70
N THR A 56 -13.80 -28.83 -36.61
CA THR A 56 -12.85 -27.75 -36.36
C THR A 56 -13.67 -26.51 -36.07
N ASP A 57 -13.85 -26.18 -34.79
CA ASP A 57 -14.05 -24.82 -34.25
C ASP A 57 -14.62 -23.77 -35.22
N VAL A 58 -15.82 -24.00 -35.77
CA VAL A 58 -16.45 -22.97 -36.59
C VAL A 58 -17.09 -21.95 -35.63
N SER A 59 -16.31 -20.95 -35.23
CA SER A 59 -16.74 -19.76 -34.49
C SER A 59 -17.56 -18.82 -35.38
N ILE A 60 -18.59 -19.35 -36.07
CA ILE A 60 -19.43 -18.57 -37.01
C ILE A 60 -20.38 -17.64 -36.25
N HIS A 61 -20.78 -18.02 -35.04
CA HIS A 61 -21.76 -17.28 -34.25
C HIS A 61 -21.13 -16.06 -33.59
N SER A 62 -21.77 -14.90 -33.72
CA SER A 62 -21.45 -13.74 -32.88
C SER A 62 -21.71 -14.05 -31.41
N THR A 63 -21.00 -13.35 -30.51
CA THR A 63 -21.07 -13.61 -29.06
C THR A 63 -22.51 -13.67 -28.53
N PHE A 64 -23.35 -12.71 -28.90
CA PHE A 64 -24.73 -12.63 -28.43
C PHE A 64 -25.69 -13.63 -29.11
N ALA A 65 -25.31 -14.21 -30.25
CA ALA A 65 -26.05 -15.30 -30.88
C ALA A 65 -25.58 -16.69 -30.41
N SER A 66 -24.50 -16.73 -29.63
CA SER A 66 -23.93 -17.97 -29.11
C SER A 66 -24.72 -18.51 -27.91
N ARG A 67 -24.46 -19.77 -27.55
CA ARG A 67 -25.04 -20.37 -26.35
C ARG A 67 -24.53 -19.76 -25.04
N TYR A 68 -23.41 -19.05 -25.07
CA TYR A 68 -22.67 -18.62 -23.88
C TYR A 68 -23.38 -17.50 -23.12
N VAL A 69 -24.13 -16.64 -23.80
CA VAL A 69 -24.91 -15.55 -23.18
C VAL A 69 -26.24 -16.00 -22.56
N ARG A 70 -26.60 -17.28 -22.72
CA ARG A 70 -27.86 -17.83 -22.16
C ARG A 70 -27.72 -18.29 -20.71
N ASN A 71 -26.49 -18.50 -20.23
CA ASN A 71 -26.21 -18.95 -18.88
C ASN A 71 -25.52 -17.83 -18.11
N SER A 72 -25.87 -17.66 -16.84
CA SER A 72 -25.19 -16.71 -15.95
C SER A 72 -23.74 -17.13 -15.69
N LEU A 73 -22.86 -16.15 -15.41
CA LEU A 73 -21.48 -16.43 -15.02
C LEU A 73 -21.41 -17.32 -13.75
N PRO A 74 -20.47 -18.28 -13.70
CA PRO A 74 -20.26 -19.12 -12.53
C PRO A 74 -19.88 -18.29 -11.30
N ARG A 75 -20.57 -18.51 -10.18
CA ARG A 75 -20.33 -17.77 -8.92
C ARG A 75 -19.56 -18.57 -7.86
N PHE A 76 -19.59 -19.89 -7.92
CA PHE A 76 -19.13 -20.75 -6.82
C PHE A 76 -18.15 -21.86 -7.22
N LYS A 77 -18.22 -22.35 -8.46
CA LYS A 77 -17.36 -23.43 -8.97
C LYS A 77 -16.73 -23.00 -10.28
N MET A 78 -15.49 -23.44 -10.49
CA MET A 78 -14.80 -23.30 -11.76
C MET A 78 -15.53 -24.12 -12.84
N PRO A 79 -15.78 -23.57 -14.04
CA PRO A 79 -16.32 -24.33 -15.17
C PRO A 79 -15.45 -25.52 -15.54
N GLU A 80 -16.07 -26.62 -15.93
CA GLU A 80 -15.36 -27.81 -16.44
C GLU A 80 -14.77 -27.58 -17.85
N ASN A 81 -15.37 -26.69 -18.63
CA ASN A 81 -15.01 -26.46 -20.03
C ASN A 81 -14.67 -25.00 -20.28
N SER A 82 -13.75 -24.77 -21.22
CA SER A 82 -13.43 -23.43 -21.72
C SER A 82 -14.58 -22.85 -22.55
N ILE A 83 -14.61 -21.51 -22.62
CA ILE A 83 -15.48 -20.76 -23.53
C ILE A 83 -14.61 -19.88 -24.45
N PRO A 84 -15.11 -19.46 -25.63
CA PRO A 84 -14.40 -18.54 -26.50
C PRO A 84 -14.01 -17.23 -25.78
N LYS A 85 -12.81 -16.72 -26.07
CA LYS A 85 -12.25 -15.53 -25.41
C LYS A 85 -13.11 -14.28 -25.60
N GLU A 86 -13.76 -14.13 -26.75
CA GLU A 86 -14.67 -13.03 -27.07
C GLU A 86 -15.94 -13.10 -26.21
N ALA A 87 -16.44 -14.31 -25.95
CA ALA A 87 -17.60 -14.50 -25.08
C ALA A 87 -17.25 -14.22 -23.63
N ALA A 88 -16.10 -14.70 -23.14
CA ALA A 88 -15.63 -14.39 -21.80
C ALA A 88 -15.45 -12.89 -21.57
N PHE A 89 -14.75 -12.21 -22.50
CA PHE A 89 -14.53 -10.77 -22.44
C PHE A 89 -15.85 -9.99 -22.42
N GLN A 90 -16.76 -10.26 -23.35
CA GLN A 90 -18.01 -9.50 -23.47
C GLN A 90 -18.88 -9.66 -22.22
N ILE A 91 -19.07 -10.88 -21.72
CA ILE A 91 -19.95 -11.12 -20.58
C ILE A 91 -19.40 -10.45 -19.31
N ILE A 92 -18.09 -10.51 -19.09
CA ILE A 92 -17.44 -9.82 -17.95
C ILE A 92 -17.52 -8.31 -18.13
N ASN A 93 -17.22 -7.80 -19.32
CA ASN A 93 -17.27 -6.36 -19.62
C ASN A 93 -18.69 -5.80 -19.43
N ASP A 94 -19.72 -6.54 -19.83
CA ASP A 94 -21.12 -6.13 -19.64
C ASP A 94 -21.52 -6.12 -18.15
N GLU A 95 -21.06 -7.09 -17.35
CA GLU A 95 -21.32 -7.09 -15.90
C GLU A 95 -20.62 -5.90 -15.20
N LEU A 96 -19.41 -5.53 -15.65
CA LEU A 96 -18.68 -4.35 -15.15
C LEU A 96 -19.36 -3.01 -15.48
N MET A 97 -20.28 -2.96 -16.45
CA MET A 97 -21.07 -1.74 -16.71
C MET A 97 -22.03 -1.39 -15.56
N LEU A 98 -22.26 -2.31 -14.63
CA LEU A 98 -23.03 -2.06 -13.41
C LEU A 98 -22.23 -1.30 -12.35
N ASP A 99 -20.91 -1.23 -12.47
CA ASP A 99 -20.09 -0.37 -11.61
C ASP A 99 -20.36 1.12 -11.90
N GLY A 100 -20.22 1.94 -10.87
CA GLY A 100 -20.34 3.39 -11.01
C GLY A 100 -19.21 3.96 -11.87
N ASN A 101 -19.51 4.97 -12.69
CA ASN A 101 -18.48 5.66 -13.47
C ASN A 101 -17.45 6.32 -12.52
N PRO A 102 -16.17 5.93 -12.55
CA PRO A 102 -15.16 6.46 -11.62
C PRO A 102 -14.97 7.98 -11.72
N ARG A 103 -15.23 8.59 -12.88
CA ARG A 103 -15.12 10.05 -13.09
C ARG A 103 -16.21 10.84 -12.35
N LEU A 104 -17.30 10.18 -11.97
CA LEU A 104 -18.40 10.77 -11.22
C LEU A 104 -18.34 10.42 -9.72
N ASN A 105 -17.36 9.63 -9.30
CA ASN A 105 -17.18 9.26 -7.90
C ASN A 105 -16.46 10.38 -7.14
N LEU A 106 -17.23 11.21 -6.45
CA LEU A 106 -16.71 12.31 -5.62
C LEU A 106 -16.32 11.89 -4.19
N ALA A 107 -16.48 10.60 -3.84
CA ALA A 107 -16.15 10.08 -2.51
C ALA A 107 -14.73 9.52 -2.40
N SER A 108 -14.13 9.11 -3.53
CA SER A 108 -12.79 8.54 -3.58
C SER A 108 -11.72 9.62 -3.64
N PHE A 109 -10.59 9.37 -2.99
CA PHE A 109 -9.36 10.15 -3.13
C PHE A 109 -8.40 9.56 -4.17
N VAL A 110 -8.74 8.42 -4.77
CA VAL A 110 -7.87 7.74 -5.74
C VAL A 110 -8.05 8.36 -7.12
N THR A 111 -6.95 8.62 -7.83
CA THR A 111 -6.95 9.12 -9.21
C THR A 111 -7.76 8.23 -10.14
N THR A 112 -8.69 8.82 -10.90
CA THR A 112 -9.58 8.11 -11.83
C THR A 112 -9.35 8.48 -13.31
N TRP A 113 -8.27 9.21 -13.62
CA TRP A 113 -7.87 9.56 -14.98
C TRP A 113 -6.38 9.78 -15.08
N MET A 114 -5.80 9.36 -16.20
CA MET A 114 -4.40 9.54 -16.55
C MET A 114 -4.29 9.83 -18.05
N GLU A 115 -3.20 10.48 -18.47
CA GLU A 115 -2.92 10.75 -19.87
C GLU A 115 -2.74 9.45 -20.70
N PRO A 116 -3.10 9.44 -21.99
CA PRO A 116 -2.97 8.27 -22.86
C PRO A 116 -1.54 7.70 -22.92
N GLU A 117 -0.53 8.55 -22.87
CA GLU A 117 0.88 8.18 -22.83
C GLU A 117 1.21 7.38 -21.57
N CYS A 118 0.61 7.73 -20.44
CA CYS A 118 0.78 6.99 -19.18
C CYS A 118 0.07 5.64 -19.22
N ASN A 119 -1.13 5.56 -19.81
CA ASN A 119 -1.80 4.28 -20.05
C ASN A 119 -0.93 3.33 -20.89
N LYS A 120 -0.26 3.87 -21.92
CA LYS A 120 0.66 3.09 -22.75
C LYS A 120 1.84 2.55 -21.93
N LEU A 121 2.47 3.38 -21.10
CA LEU A 121 3.56 2.95 -20.22
C LEU A 121 3.13 1.82 -19.27
N ILE A 122 1.94 1.91 -18.69
CA ILE A 122 1.40 0.88 -17.79
C ILE A 122 1.18 -0.43 -18.57
N MET A 123 0.52 -0.37 -19.72
CA MET A 123 0.25 -1.56 -20.54
C MET A 123 1.51 -2.22 -21.08
N ASP A 124 2.52 -1.44 -21.48
CA ASP A 124 3.83 -1.93 -21.94
C ASP A 124 4.66 -2.55 -20.81
N ALA A 125 4.37 -2.21 -19.55
CA ALA A 125 5.09 -2.68 -18.36
C ALA A 125 4.33 -3.72 -17.53
N ILE A 126 3.12 -4.13 -17.92
CA ILE A 126 2.22 -4.97 -17.10
C ILE A 126 2.80 -6.36 -16.75
N ASN A 127 3.76 -6.85 -17.53
CA ASN A 127 4.43 -8.13 -17.31
C ASN A 127 5.75 -8.01 -16.54
N LYS A 128 6.14 -6.81 -16.09
CA LYS A 128 7.36 -6.58 -15.30
C LYS A 128 7.03 -6.79 -13.83
N ASN A 129 7.56 -7.86 -13.25
CA ASN A 129 7.46 -8.11 -11.83
C ASN A 129 8.45 -7.22 -11.06
N TYR A 130 7.94 -6.32 -10.22
CA TYR A 130 8.78 -5.29 -9.56
C TYR A 130 9.85 -5.88 -8.63
N VAL A 131 9.61 -7.05 -8.01
CA VAL A 131 10.55 -7.64 -7.05
C VAL A 131 11.81 -8.23 -7.71
N ASP A 132 11.76 -8.48 -9.02
CA ASP A 132 12.82 -9.10 -9.82
C ASP A 132 13.86 -8.05 -10.24
N MET A 133 14.64 -7.57 -9.26
CA MET A 133 15.57 -6.44 -9.42
C MET A 133 16.72 -6.74 -10.39
N ASP A 134 17.14 -8.00 -10.48
CA ASP A 134 18.24 -8.43 -11.35
C ASP A 134 17.80 -8.47 -12.82
N GLU A 135 16.56 -8.87 -13.08
CA GLU A 135 15.94 -8.92 -14.40
C GLU A 135 15.53 -7.52 -14.90
N TYR A 136 15.10 -6.64 -13.99
CA TYR A 136 14.57 -5.31 -14.31
C TYR A 136 15.31 -4.17 -13.58
N PRO A 137 16.63 -4.01 -13.76
CA PRO A 137 17.43 -3.05 -13.00
C PRO A 137 17.02 -1.59 -13.25
N VAL A 138 16.54 -1.27 -14.46
CA VAL A 138 16.06 0.08 -14.79
C VAL A 138 14.76 0.41 -14.04
N THR A 139 13.89 -0.57 -13.79
CA THR A 139 12.67 -0.38 -13.01
C THR A 139 13.01 -0.03 -11.56
N THR A 140 13.97 -0.75 -10.96
CA THR A 140 14.48 -0.47 -9.62
C THR A 140 15.10 0.91 -9.53
N GLU A 141 15.90 1.29 -10.53
CA GLU A 141 16.52 2.61 -10.59
C GLU A 141 15.47 3.74 -10.70
N LEU A 142 14.39 3.56 -11.47
CA LEU A 142 13.29 4.52 -11.50
C LEU A 142 12.61 4.66 -10.14
N GLN A 143 12.44 3.57 -9.39
CA GLN A 143 11.91 3.65 -8.04
C GLN A 143 12.84 4.41 -7.09
N ASN A 144 14.16 4.20 -7.17
CA ASN A 144 15.15 4.95 -6.40
C ASN A 144 15.10 6.45 -6.71
N ARG A 145 14.98 6.81 -7.99
CA ARG A 145 14.82 8.21 -8.41
C ARG A 145 13.56 8.84 -7.84
N CYS A 146 12.42 8.12 -7.87
CA CYS A 146 11.19 8.59 -7.25
C CYS A 146 11.36 8.82 -5.75
N VAL A 147 12.05 7.91 -5.04
CA VAL A 147 12.34 8.10 -3.61
C VAL A 147 13.21 9.33 -3.36
N ASN A 148 14.25 9.54 -4.16
CA ASN A 148 15.11 10.72 -4.03
C ASN A 148 14.32 12.01 -4.27
N MET A 149 13.54 12.08 -5.37
CA MET A 149 12.73 13.26 -5.70
C MET A 149 11.72 13.59 -4.60
N ILE A 150 11.02 12.58 -4.07
CA ILE A 150 10.05 12.75 -2.98
C ILE A 150 10.75 13.16 -1.68
N ALA A 151 11.92 12.59 -1.36
CA ALA A 151 12.68 12.98 -0.18
C ALA A 151 13.12 14.46 -0.23
N HIS A 152 13.59 14.93 -1.39
CA HIS A 152 13.91 16.35 -1.60
C HIS A 152 12.67 17.23 -1.50
N LEU A 153 11.53 16.82 -2.08
CA LEU A 153 10.25 17.53 -1.95
C LEU A 153 9.84 17.73 -0.49
N PHE A 154 10.19 16.79 0.39
CA PHE A 154 9.93 16.87 1.82
C PHE A 154 11.09 17.40 2.67
N ASN A 155 12.06 18.05 2.04
CA ASN A 155 13.20 18.68 2.71
C ASN A 155 13.97 17.72 3.63
N ALA A 156 14.13 16.47 3.19
CA ALA A 156 14.98 15.51 3.88
C ALA A 156 16.41 16.06 4.02
N PRO A 157 17.10 15.83 5.16
CA PRO A 157 18.46 16.33 5.36
C PRO A 157 19.48 15.47 4.58
N LEU A 158 19.54 15.69 3.27
CA LEU A 158 20.37 14.95 2.32
C LEU A 158 21.20 15.93 1.48
N GLY A 159 22.41 15.54 1.12
CA GLY A 159 23.17 16.24 0.08
C GLY A 159 22.57 16.03 -1.31
N GLU A 160 22.89 16.91 -2.27
CA GLU A 160 22.39 16.87 -3.67
C GLU A 160 22.60 15.52 -4.39
N SER A 161 23.62 14.75 -4.00
CA SER A 161 23.95 13.46 -4.62
C SER A 161 23.89 12.30 -3.62
N GLU A 162 23.27 12.51 -2.47
CA GLU A 162 23.09 11.48 -1.45
C GLU A 162 21.81 10.68 -1.71
N ALA A 163 21.91 9.35 -1.69
CA ALA A 163 20.75 8.49 -1.83
C ALA A 163 19.82 8.62 -0.61
N ALA A 164 18.54 8.90 -0.86
CA ALA A 164 17.54 8.98 0.19
C ALA A 164 17.21 7.60 0.77
N VAL A 165 16.75 7.58 2.03
CA VAL A 165 16.28 6.36 2.69
C VAL A 165 14.76 6.29 2.59
N GLY A 166 14.26 5.42 1.71
CA GLY A 166 12.82 5.23 1.51
C GLY A 166 12.54 4.06 0.56
N VAL A 167 11.27 3.68 0.47
CA VAL A 167 10.81 2.59 -0.40
C VAL A 167 9.45 2.94 -1.03
N GLY A 168 9.23 2.50 -2.27
CA GLY A 168 7.90 2.46 -2.88
C GLY A 168 7.07 1.31 -2.31
N THR A 169 5.76 1.50 -2.19
CA THR A 169 4.81 0.49 -1.66
C THR A 169 3.53 0.51 -2.47
N VAL A 170 2.66 -0.48 -2.31
CA VAL A 170 1.36 -0.52 -3.02
C VAL A 170 0.46 0.68 -2.65
N GLY A 171 0.56 1.16 -1.42
CA GLY A 171 -0.13 2.37 -0.97
C GLY A 171 0.10 2.66 0.52
N SER A 172 -0.45 3.76 1.03
CA SER A 172 -0.17 4.27 2.39
C SER A 172 -0.48 3.31 3.55
N SER A 173 -1.22 2.22 3.33
CA SER A 173 -1.41 1.19 4.37
C SER A 173 -0.15 0.38 4.67
N GLU A 174 0.60 -0.06 3.64
CA GLU A 174 1.79 -0.92 3.79
C GLU A 174 2.96 -0.14 4.40
N ALA A 175 3.45 0.84 3.67
CA ALA A 175 3.81 2.15 4.14
C ALA A 175 3.77 2.46 5.65
N ILE A 176 2.57 2.69 6.20
CA ILE A 176 2.35 3.01 7.61
C ILE A 176 2.77 1.85 8.51
N MET A 177 2.51 0.61 8.10
CA MET A 177 2.97 -0.56 8.84
C MET A 177 4.50 -0.66 8.87
N LEU A 178 5.18 -0.38 7.75
CA LEU A 178 6.65 -0.33 7.70
C LEU A 178 7.21 0.78 8.60
N ALA A 179 6.61 1.98 8.56
CA ALA A 179 6.98 3.09 9.43
C ALA A 179 6.76 2.74 10.91
N GLY A 180 5.60 2.21 11.26
CA GLY A 180 5.25 1.77 12.61
C GLY A 180 6.16 0.66 13.13
N LEU A 181 6.54 -0.30 12.27
CA LEU A 181 7.53 -1.34 12.60
C LEU A 181 8.91 -0.74 12.88
N ALA A 182 9.35 0.24 12.09
CA ALA A 182 10.60 0.95 12.31
C ALA A 182 10.60 1.69 13.66
N PHE A 183 9.51 2.42 13.98
CA PHE A 183 9.34 3.09 15.27
C PHE A 183 9.33 2.10 16.43
N LYS A 184 8.53 1.03 16.35
CA LYS A 184 8.44 -0.01 17.38
C LYS A 184 9.81 -0.64 17.62
N ARG A 185 10.54 -1.02 16.56
CA ARG A 185 11.86 -1.65 16.68
C ARG A 185 12.89 -0.70 17.28
N LYS A 186 12.90 0.56 16.86
CA LYS A 186 13.81 1.59 17.39
C LYS A 186 13.56 1.85 18.88
N TRP A 187 12.29 1.99 19.26
CA TRP A 187 11.89 2.13 20.67
C TRP A 187 12.31 0.90 21.50
N GLN A 188 12.05 -0.32 21.01
CA GLN A 188 12.47 -1.56 21.69
C GLN A 188 13.98 -1.63 21.91
N ASN A 189 14.78 -1.29 20.90
CA ASN A 189 16.23 -1.29 21.01
C ASN A 189 16.73 -0.27 22.05
N LYS A 190 16.14 0.93 22.07
CA LYS A 190 16.43 1.96 23.08
C LYS A 190 16.09 1.48 24.49
N ARG A 191 14.90 0.92 24.70
CA ARG A 191 14.46 0.40 26.01
C ARG A 191 15.35 -0.72 26.51
N LYS A 192 15.75 -1.64 25.63
CA LYS A 192 16.71 -2.71 25.96
C LYS A 192 18.07 -2.19 26.37
N ALA A 193 18.61 -1.19 25.65
CA ALA A 193 19.88 -0.56 25.99
C ALA A 193 19.84 0.17 27.35
N GLU A 194 18.68 0.69 27.73
CA GLU A 194 18.43 1.32 29.02
C GLU A 194 18.05 0.33 30.14
N GLY A 195 17.94 -0.97 29.84
CA GLY A 195 17.51 -2.00 30.81
C GLY A 195 16.03 -1.88 31.24
N LYS A 196 15.18 -1.20 30.44
CA LYS A 196 13.77 -0.95 30.77
C LYS A 196 12.82 -1.96 30.08
N PRO A 197 11.61 -2.17 30.62
CA PRO A 197 10.57 -2.99 29.98
C PRO A 197 10.21 -2.48 28.58
N TYR A 198 9.90 -3.39 27.66
CA TYR A 198 9.63 -3.11 26.24
C TYR A 198 8.42 -3.89 25.68
N ASP A 199 7.53 -4.33 26.57
CA ASP A 199 6.38 -5.20 26.31
C ASP A 199 5.07 -4.43 26.01
N LYS A 200 4.98 -3.14 26.35
CA LYS A 200 3.73 -2.35 26.23
C LYS A 200 3.87 -1.10 25.37
N PRO A 201 4.23 -1.21 24.08
CA PRO A 201 4.32 -0.03 23.21
C PRO A 201 2.94 0.61 22.99
N ASN A 202 2.89 1.94 22.91
CA ASN A 202 1.71 2.67 22.45
C ASN A 202 2.04 3.67 21.34
N ILE A 203 1.02 4.10 20.59
CA ILE A 203 1.10 5.18 19.60
C ILE A 203 0.00 6.21 19.88
N VAL A 204 0.29 7.49 19.69
CA VAL A 204 -0.68 8.58 19.89
C VAL A 204 -1.11 9.15 18.55
N THR A 205 -2.43 9.24 18.33
CA THR A 205 -3.05 9.79 17.11
C THR A 205 -4.29 10.62 17.47
N GLY A 206 -4.87 11.34 16.50
CA GLY A 206 -6.24 11.82 16.62
C GLY A 206 -7.26 10.70 16.38
N ALA A 207 -8.49 10.85 16.85
CA ALA A 207 -9.59 9.92 16.56
C ALA A 207 -10.10 10.04 15.10
N ASN A 208 -9.61 11.00 14.34
CA ASN A 208 -9.76 11.15 12.88
C ASN A 208 -8.80 10.27 12.07
N VAL A 209 -8.12 9.31 12.72
CA VAL A 209 -7.15 8.44 12.09
C VAL A 209 -7.78 7.51 11.04
N GLN A 210 -7.03 7.22 9.98
CA GLN A 210 -7.45 6.24 8.98
C GLN A 210 -7.25 4.81 9.53
N VAL A 211 -8.17 3.89 9.17
CA VAL A 211 -8.23 2.50 9.65
C VAL A 211 -6.92 1.70 9.55
N CYS A 212 -5.96 2.08 8.72
CA CYS A 212 -4.66 1.44 8.61
C CYS A 212 -3.85 1.52 9.91
N TRP A 213 -4.02 2.58 10.71
CA TRP A 213 -3.36 2.70 12.01
C TRP A 213 -3.99 1.77 13.05
N GLU A 214 -5.31 1.57 13.03
CA GLU A 214 -5.98 0.55 13.84
C GLU A 214 -5.50 -0.86 13.47
N LYS A 215 -5.36 -1.14 12.16
CA LYS A 215 -4.81 -2.41 11.67
C LYS A 215 -3.37 -2.60 12.16
N PHE A 216 -2.54 -1.58 12.07
CA PHE A 216 -1.18 -1.61 12.60
C PHE A 216 -1.18 -1.92 14.10
N ALA A 217 -1.94 -1.16 14.89
CA ALA A 217 -2.04 -1.31 16.34
C ALA A 217 -2.47 -2.74 16.72
N ARG A 218 -3.49 -3.27 16.05
CA ARG A 218 -4.02 -4.62 16.30
C ARG A 218 -3.05 -5.72 15.88
N TYR A 219 -2.49 -5.64 14.67
CA TYR A 219 -1.67 -6.72 14.11
C TYR A 219 -0.27 -6.77 14.72
N PHE A 220 0.24 -5.62 15.16
CA PHE A 220 1.57 -5.51 15.73
C PHE A 220 1.56 -5.22 17.23
N GLU A 221 0.44 -5.49 17.93
CA GLU A 221 0.36 -5.41 19.40
C GLU A 221 0.91 -4.08 19.93
N VAL A 222 0.32 -2.97 19.47
CA VAL A 222 0.60 -1.62 19.93
C VAL A 222 -0.70 -1.02 20.43
N GLU A 223 -0.70 -0.45 21.62
CA GLU A 223 -1.87 0.27 22.15
C GLU A 223 -2.08 1.57 21.34
N LEU A 224 -3.31 1.79 20.86
CA LEU A 224 -3.69 3.01 20.15
C LEU A 224 -4.33 4.00 21.12
N LYS A 225 -3.65 5.12 21.36
CA LYS A 225 -4.13 6.21 22.21
C LYS A 225 -4.67 7.35 21.33
N GLU A 226 -5.98 7.49 21.31
CA GLU A 226 -6.66 8.45 20.44
C GLU A 226 -7.04 9.73 21.20
N VAL A 227 -6.67 10.89 20.65
CA VAL A 227 -7.20 12.19 21.04
C VAL A 227 -8.61 12.32 20.48
N LYS A 228 -9.61 12.32 21.36
CA LYS A 228 -11.02 12.42 20.99
C LYS A 228 -11.31 13.74 20.28
N LEU A 229 -12.10 13.66 19.20
CA LEU A 229 -12.65 14.84 18.54
C LEU A 229 -13.70 15.53 19.42
N ARG A 230 -13.89 16.83 19.20
CA ARG A 230 -14.95 17.61 19.84
C ARG A 230 -15.64 18.50 18.81
N GLU A 231 -16.86 18.90 19.10
CA GLU A 231 -17.60 19.80 18.22
C GLU A 231 -16.80 21.09 17.97
N GLY A 232 -16.67 21.47 16.70
CA GLY A 232 -15.84 22.60 16.27
C GLY A 232 -14.33 22.36 16.24
N TYR A 233 -13.86 21.13 16.51
CA TYR A 233 -12.44 20.76 16.44
C TYR A 233 -12.29 19.28 16.00
N TYR A 234 -12.12 19.08 14.69
CA TYR A 234 -12.23 17.77 14.03
C TYR A 234 -10.88 17.15 13.61
N VAL A 235 -9.79 17.70 14.13
CA VAL A 235 -8.41 17.20 13.96
C VAL A 235 -7.78 16.93 15.32
N MET A 236 -6.60 16.31 15.36
CA MET A 236 -5.88 16.10 16.62
C MET A 236 -5.48 17.44 17.27
N ASP A 237 -5.83 17.64 18.54
CA ASP A 237 -5.33 18.77 19.34
C ASP A 237 -3.88 18.48 19.77
N PRO A 238 -2.88 19.29 19.33
CA PRO A 238 -1.48 19.04 19.65
C PRO A 238 -1.18 18.99 21.16
N ALA A 239 -1.84 19.83 21.96
CA ALA A 239 -1.62 19.85 23.41
C ALA A 239 -2.14 18.56 24.05
N LYS A 240 -3.32 18.09 23.64
CA LYS A 240 -3.89 16.82 24.11
C LYS A 240 -3.10 15.60 23.65
N ALA A 241 -2.55 15.65 22.43
CA ALA A 241 -1.65 14.60 21.96
C ALA A 241 -0.42 14.51 22.89
N VAL A 242 0.21 15.65 23.19
CA VAL A 242 1.38 15.71 24.07
C VAL A 242 1.03 15.23 25.50
N GLU A 243 -0.17 15.49 26.02
CA GLU A 243 -0.62 14.96 27.32
C GLU A 243 -0.63 13.42 27.37
N LEU A 244 -1.00 12.74 26.26
CA LEU A 244 -1.10 11.27 26.20
C LEU A 244 0.24 10.53 26.04
N VAL A 245 1.29 11.26 25.66
CA VAL A 245 2.64 10.71 25.45
C VAL A 245 3.26 10.28 26.79
N ASP A 246 3.77 9.05 26.85
CA ASP A 246 4.48 8.47 27.98
C ASP A 246 5.78 7.77 27.53
N GLU A 247 6.51 7.10 28.43
CA GLU A 247 7.80 6.46 28.11
C GLU A 247 7.68 5.24 27.18
N ASN A 248 6.46 4.76 26.94
CA ASN A 248 6.16 3.64 26.06
C ASN A 248 5.62 4.07 24.70
N THR A 249 5.43 5.39 24.49
CA THR A 249 5.02 5.94 23.20
C THR A 249 6.14 5.78 22.16
N ILE A 250 5.85 5.04 21.08
CA ILE A 250 6.80 4.78 19.99
C ILE A 250 6.87 5.94 19.00
N CYS A 251 5.75 6.62 18.77
CA CYS A 251 5.66 7.87 18.01
C CYS A 251 4.30 8.57 18.23
N VAL A 252 4.22 9.82 17.79
CA VAL A 252 2.94 10.54 17.58
C VAL A 252 2.71 10.66 16.08
N ALA A 253 1.57 10.17 15.58
CA ALA A 253 1.27 10.22 14.14
C ALA A 253 0.29 11.36 13.84
N ALA A 254 0.78 12.38 13.14
CA ALA A 254 -0.01 13.50 12.66
C ALA A 254 -0.49 13.28 11.22
N ILE A 255 -1.65 13.84 10.89
CA ILE A 255 -2.36 13.65 9.63
C ILE A 255 -2.36 14.97 8.85
N LEU A 256 -1.61 14.99 7.75
CA LEU A 256 -1.66 16.09 6.79
C LEU A 256 -2.70 15.74 5.70
N GLY A 257 -3.96 16.05 6.01
CA GLY A 257 -5.12 15.78 5.15
C GLY A 257 -6.05 14.74 5.77
N SER A 258 -6.84 15.18 6.74
CA SER A 258 -7.88 14.37 7.38
C SER A 258 -8.87 13.83 6.35
N THR A 259 -9.19 12.53 6.41
CA THR A 259 -10.18 11.94 5.50
C THR A 259 -11.61 12.36 5.81
N LEU A 260 -11.84 12.99 6.96
CA LEU A 260 -13.16 13.44 7.40
C LEU A 260 -13.52 14.81 6.82
N ASN A 261 -12.58 15.75 6.84
CA ASN A 261 -12.82 17.14 6.48
C ASN A 261 -11.74 17.79 5.60
N GLY A 262 -10.69 17.06 5.21
CA GLY A 262 -9.59 17.57 4.37
C GLY A 262 -8.59 18.48 5.10
N GLU A 263 -8.78 18.73 6.39
CA GLU A 263 -7.95 19.66 7.17
C GLU A 263 -6.56 19.08 7.47
N PHE A 264 -5.57 19.97 7.56
CA PHE A 264 -4.21 19.64 7.96
C PHE A 264 -4.05 19.83 9.46
N GLU A 265 -3.53 18.82 10.15
CA GLU A 265 -3.11 18.97 11.54
C GLU A 265 -1.90 19.91 11.66
N ASP A 266 -1.81 20.67 12.75
CA ASP A 266 -0.68 21.55 13.02
C ASP A 266 0.55 20.76 13.50
N VAL A 267 1.24 20.17 12.52
CA VAL A 267 2.48 19.41 12.71
C VAL A 267 3.56 20.25 13.36
N LYS A 268 3.63 21.55 13.04
CA LYS A 268 4.66 22.44 13.58
C LYS A 268 4.46 22.65 15.07
N LEU A 269 3.24 23.00 15.49
CA LEU A 269 2.92 23.16 16.90
C LEU A 269 3.14 21.85 17.66
N LEU A 270 2.72 20.72 17.09
CA LEU A 270 2.98 19.40 17.69
C LEU A 270 4.47 19.14 17.89
N ASN A 271 5.30 19.41 16.88
CA ASN A 271 6.75 19.29 16.98
C ASN A 271 7.32 20.16 18.10
N ASP A 272 6.94 21.44 18.13
CA ASP A 272 7.48 22.40 19.10
C ASP A 272 7.14 21.97 20.55
N LEU A 273 5.91 21.49 20.79
CA LEU A 273 5.49 20.96 22.10
C LEU A 273 6.23 19.65 22.48
N LEU A 274 6.44 18.74 21.53
CA LEU A 274 7.19 17.51 21.77
C LEU A 274 8.68 17.78 22.06
N VAL A 275 9.27 18.78 21.43
CA VAL A 275 10.66 19.20 21.70
C VAL A 275 10.80 19.72 23.13
N GLU A 276 9.86 20.53 23.61
CA GLU A 276 9.88 20.98 25.01
C GLU A 276 9.67 19.82 25.99
N LYS A 277 8.70 18.93 25.75
CA LYS A 277 8.49 17.73 26.59
C LYS A 277 9.70 16.79 26.59
N ASN A 278 10.42 16.68 25.47
CA ASN A 278 11.66 15.89 25.39
C ASN A 278 12.76 16.46 26.30
N LYS A 279 12.88 17.80 26.41
CA LYS A 279 13.86 18.45 27.30
C LYS A 279 13.55 18.18 28.77
N GLU A 280 12.27 18.17 29.14
CA GLU A 280 11.82 17.95 30.51
C GLU A 280 11.97 16.48 30.94
N THR A 281 11.60 15.54 30.07
CA THR A 281 11.50 14.12 30.41
C THR A 281 12.78 13.32 30.11
N GLY A 282 13.67 13.85 29.26
CA GLY A 282 14.84 13.12 28.76
C GLY A 282 14.50 12.01 27.74
N TYR A 283 13.23 11.89 27.35
CA TYR A 283 12.83 11.02 26.25
C TYR A 283 13.11 11.71 24.90
N ILE A 284 13.20 10.90 23.84
CA ILE A 284 13.33 11.40 22.46
C ILE A 284 12.13 10.86 21.71
N TYR A 285 11.02 11.58 21.82
CA TYR A 285 9.82 11.31 21.04
C TYR A 285 10.04 11.77 19.61
N GLN A 286 9.69 10.90 18.66
CA GLN A 286 9.66 11.22 17.24
C GLN A 286 8.20 11.33 16.80
N PHE A 287 7.91 12.24 15.87
CA PHE A 287 6.62 12.28 15.21
C PHE A 287 6.75 11.74 13.78
N SER A 288 5.65 11.18 13.29
CA SER A 288 5.49 10.76 11.90
C SER A 288 4.39 11.62 11.30
N THR A 289 4.62 12.18 10.11
CA THR A 289 3.56 12.82 9.33
C THR A 289 3.10 11.88 8.23
N ASN A 290 1.79 11.71 8.11
CA ASN A 290 1.21 11.15 6.88
C ASN A 290 0.85 12.32 5.98
N ILE A 291 1.43 12.36 4.78
CA ILE A 291 0.97 13.25 3.72
C ILE A 291 0.24 12.38 2.71
N LYS A 292 -1.08 12.59 2.60
CA LYS A 292 -1.78 12.23 1.37
C LYS A 292 -1.61 13.42 0.43
N PHE A 293 -0.89 13.23 -0.67
CA PHE A 293 -1.01 14.16 -1.79
C PHE A 293 -2.45 14.10 -2.28
N GLN A 294 -3.12 15.25 -2.23
CA GLN A 294 -4.42 15.49 -2.87
C GLN A 294 -4.24 15.59 -4.37
#